data_AF-A0A2P9AUD1-F1
#
_entry.id   AF-A0A2P9AUD1-F1
#
_cell.length_a   1.000
_cell.length_b   1.000
_cell.length_c   1.000
_cell.angle_alpha   90.00
_cell.angle_beta   90.00
_cell.angle_gamma   90.00
#
_symmetry.space_group_name_H-M   'P 1'
#
loop_
_entity.id
_entity.type
_entity.pdbx_description
1 polymer ?
#
loop_
_entity_poly.entity_id
_entity_poly.type
_entity_poly.pdbx_seq_one_letter_code
_entity_poly.pdbx_strand_id
1 'polypeptide(L)'
;MHSAIQQRLDLLEIFEERYRRKSTLITAQLPVAQWHEMVGEPTIADAILDRIVHNSHRIALEGDSMRKQKQTSLLTETRNAEINNK
;
A
#
# COMPACT_ATOMS: atom_id res chain seq x y z
N MET A 1 -10.04 14.00 -19.14
CA MET A 1 -11.11 13.79 -18.14
C MET A 1 -11.72 12.38 -18.18
N HIS A 2 -11.96 11.77 -19.36
CA HIS A 2 -12.56 10.41 -19.44
C HIS A 2 -11.76 9.28 -18.72
N SER A 3 -10.44 9.40 -18.60
CA SER A 3 -9.60 8.32 -18.05
C SER A 3 -9.71 8.13 -16.53
N ALA A 4 -9.96 9.18 -15.74
CA ALA A 4 -9.96 9.07 -14.28
C ALA A 4 -11.22 8.37 -13.74
N ILE A 5 -12.37 8.59 -14.39
CA ILE A 5 -13.61 7.87 -14.06
C ILE A 5 -13.45 6.40 -14.45
N GLN A 6 -12.90 6.13 -15.64
CA GLN A 6 -12.66 4.77 -16.09
C GLN A 6 -11.78 3.99 -15.10
N GLN A 7 -10.67 4.59 -14.63
CA GLN A 7 -9.79 3.95 -13.64
C GLN A 7 -10.51 3.57 -12.33
N ARG A 8 -11.50 4.37 -11.90
CA ARG A 8 -12.29 4.09 -10.68
C ARG A 8 -13.28 2.96 -10.92
N LEU A 9 -13.90 2.94 -12.11
CA LEU A 9 -14.80 1.87 -12.52
C LEU A 9 -14.06 0.54 -12.71
N ASP A 10 -12.88 0.56 -13.32
CA ASP A 10 -12.02 -0.62 -13.46
C ASP A 10 -11.65 -1.20 -12.09
N LEU A 11 -11.32 -0.32 -11.13
CA LEU A 11 -11.03 -0.74 -9.77
C LEU A 11 -12.25 -1.36 -9.08
N LEU A 12 -13.43 -0.77 -9.27
CA LEU A 12 -14.68 -1.33 -8.75
C LEU A 12 -14.98 -2.70 -9.36
N GLU A 13 -14.81 -2.88 -10.67
CA GLU A 13 -15.01 -4.15 -11.36
C GLU A 13 -14.12 -5.27 -10.78
N ILE A 14 -12.82 -4.98 -10.59
CA ILE A 14 -11.89 -5.93 -9.98
C ILE A 14 -12.35 -6.35 -8.57
N PHE A 15 -12.83 -5.39 -7.76
CA PHE A 15 -13.30 -5.70 -6.42
C PHE A 15 -14.63 -6.45 -6.41
N GLU A 16 -15.54 -6.16 -7.34
CA GLU A 16 -16.79 -6.90 -7.54
C GLU A 16 -16.57 -8.37 -7.88
N GLU A 17 -15.65 -8.65 -8.80
CA GLU A 17 -15.35 -10.03 -9.17
C GLU A 17 -14.81 -10.84 -7.99
N ARG A 18 -14.02 -10.20 -7.11
CA ARG A 18 -13.38 -10.84 -5.96
C ARG A 18 -14.27 -10.89 -4.72
N TYR A 19 -15.22 -9.97 -4.58
CA TYR A 19 -16.07 -9.83 -3.40
C TYR A 19 -16.77 -11.15 -3.05
N ARG A 20 -16.60 -11.61 -1.81
CA ARG A 20 -17.12 -12.89 -1.28
C ARG A 20 -16.71 -14.15 -2.07
N ARG A 21 -15.77 -14.06 -3.02
CA ARG A 21 -15.27 -15.21 -3.79
C ARG A 21 -13.83 -15.55 -3.47
N LYS A 22 -12.97 -14.54 -3.26
CA LYS A 22 -11.53 -14.73 -3.00
C LYS A 22 -11.03 -13.73 -1.97
N SER A 23 -10.04 -14.13 -1.16
CA SER A 23 -9.34 -13.23 -0.25
C SER A 23 -8.53 -12.19 -1.03
N THR A 24 -8.51 -10.95 -0.57
CA THR A 24 -7.79 -9.84 -1.21
C THR A 24 -6.91 -9.14 -0.17
N LEU A 25 -5.62 -9.02 -0.44
CA LEU A 25 -4.67 -8.25 0.37
C LEU A 25 -4.47 -6.89 -0.29
N ILE A 26 -4.64 -5.82 0.50
CA ILE A 26 -4.44 -4.45 0.05
C ILE A 26 -3.41 -3.80 0.96
N THR A 27 -2.42 -3.16 0.36
CA THR A 27 -1.43 -2.33 1.07
C THR A 27 -1.60 -0.90 0.60
N ALA A 28 -1.67 0.03 1.54
CA ALA A 28 -1.80 1.45 1.24
C ALA A 28 -0.98 2.25 2.24
N GLN A 29 -0.44 3.38 1.76
CA GLN A 29 0.26 4.34 2.62
C GLN A 29 -0.73 5.20 3.41
N LEU A 30 -1.95 5.39 2.90
CA LEU A 30 -2.99 6.19 3.53
C LEU A 30 -3.88 5.31 4.43
N PRO A 31 -4.31 5.83 5.60
CA PRO A 31 -5.28 5.13 6.43
C PRO A 31 -6.62 5.01 5.69
N VAL A 32 -7.39 3.95 6.00
CA VAL A 32 -8.67 3.65 5.34
C VAL A 32 -9.66 4.82 5.39
N ALA A 33 -9.63 5.63 6.45
CA ALA A 33 -10.48 6.81 6.59
C ALA A 33 -10.29 7.85 5.46
N GLN A 34 -9.13 7.88 4.81
CA GLN A 34 -8.82 8.79 3.70
C GLN A 34 -9.13 8.18 2.32
N TRP A 35 -9.48 6.89 2.25
CA TRP A 35 -9.68 6.23 0.96
C TRP A 35 -10.90 6.75 0.22
N HIS A 36 -11.96 7.14 0.94
CA HIS A 36 -13.15 7.72 0.34
C HIS A 36 -12.81 9.00 -0.46
N GLU A 37 -12.05 9.90 0.16
CA GLU A 37 -11.57 11.14 -0.47
C GLU A 37 -10.59 10.86 -1.62
N MET A 38 -9.67 9.90 -1.44
CA MET A 38 -8.72 9.49 -2.47
C MET A 38 -9.42 8.98 -3.73
N VAL A 39 -10.50 8.20 -3.57
CA VAL A 39 -11.32 7.74 -4.69
C VAL A 39 -12.06 8.91 -5.32
N GLY A 40 -12.56 9.88 -4.54
CA GLY A 40 -12.97 11.20 -5.02
C GLY A 40 -14.27 11.26 -5.85
N GLU A 41 -14.98 10.16 -6.07
CA GLU A 41 -16.36 10.16 -6.54
C GLU A 41 -17.17 9.41 -5.48
N PRO A 42 -18.10 10.08 -4.77
CA PRO A 42 -18.76 9.50 -3.60
C PRO A 42 -19.45 8.17 -3.87
N THR A 43 -20.14 8.04 -5.01
CA THR A 43 -20.93 6.84 -5.33
C THR A 43 -20.04 5.61 -5.51
N ILE A 44 -18.97 5.74 -6.29
CA ILE A 44 -17.97 4.69 -6.53
C ILE A 44 -17.15 4.44 -5.27
N ALA A 45 -16.82 5.49 -4.51
CA ALA A 45 -16.10 5.36 -3.25
C ALA A 45 -16.88 4.50 -2.24
N ASP A 46 -18.16 4.80 -2.02
CA ASP A 46 -19.04 4.01 -1.16
C ASP A 46 -19.12 2.55 -1.64
N ALA A 47 -19.33 2.35 -2.95
CA ALA A 47 -19.39 1.01 -3.53
C ALA A 47 -18.10 0.21 -3.29
N ILE A 48 -16.93 0.81 -3.54
CA ILE A 48 -15.64 0.17 -3.33
C ILE A 48 -15.44 -0.17 -1.85
N LEU A 49 -15.67 0.79 -0.96
CA LEU A 49 -15.42 0.61 0.47
C LEU A 49 -16.35 -0.42 1.11
N ASP A 50 -17.62 -0.49 0.70
CA ASP A 50 -18.55 -1.50 1.18
C ASP A 50 -18.07 -2.92 0.84
N ARG A 51 -17.41 -3.10 -0.32
CA ARG A 51 -16.89 -4.40 -0.76
C ARG A 51 -15.61 -4.79 -0.05
N ILE A 52 -14.66 -3.86 0.09
CA ILE A 52 -13.31 -4.21 0.53
C ILE A 52 -13.05 -3.92 2.00
N VAL A 53 -13.74 -2.95 2.61
CA VAL A 53 -13.48 -2.53 4.00
C VAL A 53 -14.41 -3.22 4.97
N HIS A 54 -15.70 -3.36 4.62
CA HIS A 54 -16.74 -3.85 5.53
C HIS A 54 -16.38 -5.19 6.20
N ASN A 55 -15.76 -6.11 5.46
CA ASN A 55 -15.35 -7.43 5.95
C ASN A 55 -13.82 -7.61 6.00
N SER A 56 -13.06 -6.53 6.21
CA SER A 56 -11.59 -6.57 6.23
C SER A 56 -11.01 -6.72 7.63
N HIS A 57 -9.88 -7.41 7.70
CA HIS A 57 -8.96 -7.28 8.83
C HIS A 57 -7.97 -6.15 8.53
N ARG A 58 -7.92 -5.16 9.42
CA ARG A 58 -7.02 -4.01 9.29
C ARG A 58 -5.79 -4.21 10.15
N ILE A 59 -4.62 -4.12 9.54
CA ILE A 59 -3.33 -4.18 10.23
C ILE A 59 -2.64 -2.86 9.97
N ALA A 60 -2.52 -2.03 11.01
CA ALA A 60 -1.70 -0.83 10.96
C ALA A 60 -0.24 -1.25 11.14
N LEU A 61 0.59 -0.93 10.14
CA LEU A 61 2.02 -1.17 10.23
C LEU A 61 2.69 0.06 10.84
N GLU A 62 3.52 -0.18 11.85
CA GLU A 62 4.29 0.85 12.56
C GLU A 62 5.78 0.55 12.49
N GLY A 63 6.60 1.56 12.76
CA GLY A 63 8.05 1.45 12.79
C GLY A 63 8.75 2.05 11.57
N ASP A 64 10.08 1.99 11.61
CA ASP A 64 10.94 2.58 10.58
C ASP A 64 10.95 1.77 9.27
N SER A 65 11.27 2.46 8.18
CA SER A 65 11.46 1.80 6.90
C SER A 65 12.58 0.77 6.96
N MET A 66 12.25 -0.49 6.69
CA MET A 66 13.22 -1.58 6.53
C MET A 66 14.30 -1.27 5.48
N ARG A 67 14.01 -0.39 4.51
CA ARG A 67 15.00 0.05 3.51
C ARG A 67 16.17 0.81 4.15
N LYS A 68 15.91 1.62 5.18
CA LYS A 68 16.94 2.35 5.93
C LYS A 68 17.81 1.37 6.73
N GLN A 69 17.20 0.40 7.39
CA GLN A 69 17.92 -0.61 8.18
C GLN A 69 18.91 -1.42 7.34
N LYS A 70 18.53 -1.77 6.10
CA LYS A 70 19.41 -2.50 5.17
C LYS A 70 20.58 -1.65 4.64
N GLN A 71 20.44 -0.32 4.58
CA GLN A 71 21.56 0.57 4.24
C GLN A 71 22.57 0.67 5.38
N THR A 72 22.09 0.72 6.63
CA THR A 72 22.96 0.76 7.81
C THR A 72 23.79 -0.52 7.97
N SER A 73 23.26 -1.69 7.62
CA SER A 73 23.98 -2.97 7.79
C SER A 73 25.09 -3.23 6.76
N LEU A 74 25.17 -2.47 5.66
CA LEU A 74 26.09 -2.75 4.55
C LEU A 74 27.35 -1.86 4.55
N LEU A 75 27.52 -0.94 5.51
CA LEU A 75 28.57 0.09 5.42
C LEU A 75 29.39 0.35 6.69
N THR A 76 29.40 -0.53 7.71
CA THR A 76 30.16 -0.18 8.94
C THR A 76 31.38 -1.04 9.28
N GLU A 77 31.57 -2.29 8.88
CA GLU A 77 32.78 -3.01 9.34
C GLU A 77 33.43 -3.88 8.24
N THR A 78 34.75 -3.65 8.04
CA THR A 78 35.76 -4.47 7.31
C THR A 78 36.41 -3.89 6.04
N ARG A 79 36.77 -2.59 5.96
CA ARG A 79 37.78 -2.19 4.95
C ARG A 79 38.64 -0.94 5.20
N ASN A 80 39.14 -0.70 6.41
CA ASN A 80 40.11 0.40 6.64
C ASN A 80 41.35 0.00 7.47
N ALA A 81 41.79 -1.27 7.45
CA ALA A 81 42.97 -1.71 8.21
C ALA A 81 44.26 -1.94 7.39
N GLU A 82 44.23 -1.87 6.05
CA GLU A 82 45.37 -2.34 5.24
C GLU A 82 46.09 -1.29 4.36
N ILE A 83 45.84 0.01 4.52
CA ILE A 83 46.45 1.02 3.62
C ILE A 83 47.66 1.75 4.24
N ASN A 84 47.93 1.60 5.54
CA ASN A 84 49.08 2.29 6.18
C ASN A 84 50.02 1.35 6.93
N ASN A 85 50.55 0.29 6.28
CA ASN A 85 51.84 -0.29 6.71
C ASN A 85 52.49 -1.20 5.63
N LYS A 86 53.14 -0.61 4.62
CA LYS A 86 54.50 -0.98 4.19
C LYS A 86 55.01 -0.06 3.09
#